data_AF-A0A1F5AQR1-F1
#
_entry.id   AF-A0A1F5AQR1-F1
#
_cell.length_a   1.000
_cell.length_b   1.000
_cell.length_c   1.000
_cell.angle_alpha   90.00
_cell.angle_beta   90.00
_cell.angle_gamma   90.00
#
_symmetry.space_group_name_H-M   'P 1'
#
loop_
_entity.id
_entity.type
_entity.pdbx_description
1 polymer ?
#
loop_
_entity_poly.entity_id
_entity_poly.type
_entity_poly.pdbx_seq_one_letter_code
_entity_poly.pdbx_strand_id
1 'polypeptide(L)'
;MVRIRWILIWMALLGLVGVALGQVLEIPKGQVEFIGLRSWTARQLYDKLVEVDPRNPLCMVGLDRLGFAASSVNKEFQGDRMFTLVIAVEPQFADRIKRRPLPLEGLPAVDRWADVLESVRLNLDDYMTALQLYDYHLSGQTETALLKYGAYLDPVTTKKIWADIAKFNDGKDKELAAWIIMNDKDVNHRIAAASVLANFHQSDSTWWALMEAMRYDDMVGAAAEGLLKSLSRTFPRNVDWAPMVVSIRALLDGTNPTHFFTTVRVLTQTRIAERFAEPLLSSGGSLLVDCLGASREQERAPVRQLLTRLAGEDLGPTPAAWTEWIATISKNRGS
;
A
#
# COMPACT_ATOMS: atom_id res chain seq x y z
N MET A 1 -62.03 2.68 10.49
CA MET A 1 -61.07 3.76 10.16
C MET A 1 -59.82 3.66 11.04
N VAL A 2 -58.92 2.69 10.81
CA VAL A 2 -57.60 2.60 11.48
C VAL A 2 -56.64 1.81 10.58
N ARG A 3 -56.19 2.36 9.45
CA ARG A 3 -55.15 1.74 8.58
C ARG A 3 -54.35 2.79 7.79
N ILE A 4 -53.84 3.82 8.45
CA ILE A 4 -52.89 4.78 7.84
C ILE A 4 -51.89 5.22 8.92
N ARG A 5 -51.02 4.31 9.39
CA ARG A 5 -49.89 4.69 10.26
C ARG A 5 -48.59 3.89 10.04
N TRP A 6 -48.57 2.94 9.11
CA TRP A 6 -47.42 2.05 8.89
C TRP A 6 -46.52 2.41 7.70
N ILE A 7 -46.85 3.46 6.93
CA ILE A 7 -46.08 3.84 5.72
C ILE A 7 -44.97 4.88 6.01
N LEU A 8 -45.01 5.57 7.16
CA LEU A 8 -44.00 6.60 7.50
C LEU A 8 -42.76 6.07 8.25
N ILE A 9 -42.74 4.80 8.66
CA ILE A 9 -41.57 4.19 9.34
C ILE A 9 -40.60 3.54 8.36
N TRP A 10 -41.02 3.25 7.12
CA TRP A 10 -40.12 2.69 6.10
C TRP A 10 -39.27 3.72 5.34
N MET A 11 -39.61 5.02 5.40
CA MET A 11 -38.80 6.07 4.77
C MET A 11 -37.66 6.63 5.64
N ALA A 12 -37.57 6.24 6.91
CA ALA A 12 -36.41 6.53 7.76
C ALA A 12 -35.29 5.46 7.66
N LEU A 13 -35.51 4.43 6.84
CA LEU A 13 -34.56 3.33 6.56
C LEU A 13 -34.05 3.36 5.11
N LEU A 14 -34.21 4.48 4.41
CA LEU A 14 -33.23 4.88 3.39
C LEU A 14 -32.05 5.44 4.17
N GLY A 15 -31.27 4.52 4.75
CA GLY A 15 -29.98 4.85 5.30
C GLY A 15 -29.23 5.62 4.23
N LEU A 16 -28.99 6.91 4.51
CA LEU A 16 -27.81 7.59 4.04
C LEU A 16 -26.66 6.65 4.42
N VAL A 17 -26.30 5.76 3.50
CA VAL A 17 -24.98 5.16 3.45
C VAL A 17 -24.11 6.38 3.17
N GLY A 18 -23.75 7.08 4.23
CA GLY A 18 -22.87 8.22 4.17
C GLY A 18 -21.62 7.69 3.49
N VAL A 19 -21.39 8.14 2.26
CA VAL A 19 -20.09 7.96 1.61
C VAL A 19 -19.14 8.66 2.56
N ALA A 20 -18.37 7.88 3.32
CA ALA A 20 -17.47 8.42 4.30
C ALA A 20 -16.27 9.00 3.55
N LEU A 21 -16.41 10.28 3.23
CA LEU A 21 -15.33 11.12 2.72
C LEU A 21 -14.21 11.22 3.76
N GLY A 22 -13.01 11.61 3.32
CA GLY A 22 -11.93 11.98 4.21
C GLY A 22 -12.42 12.98 5.26
N GLN A 23 -12.17 12.69 6.53
CA GLN A 23 -12.57 13.53 7.66
C GLN A 23 -11.36 14.30 8.17
N VAL A 24 -11.38 15.62 7.98
CA VAL A 24 -10.28 16.52 8.34
C VAL A 24 -10.51 17.12 9.72
N LEU A 25 -9.46 17.12 10.55
CA LEU A 25 -9.42 17.71 11.88
C LEU A 25 -8.20 18.63 12.00
N GLU A 26 -8.44 19.91 12.29
CA GLU A 26 -7.39 20.86 12.66
C GLU A 26 -7.00 20.68 14.13
N ILE A 27 -5.69 20.57 14.39
CA ILE A 27 -5.10 20.46 15.73
C ILE A 27 -3.95 21.48 15.88
N PRO A 28 -3.50 21.80 17.11
CA PRO A 28 -2.43 22.79 17.29
C PRO A 28 -1.13 22.48 16.53
N LYS A 29 -0.82 21.19 16.33
CA LYS A 29 0.39 20.74 15.61
C LYS A 29 0.25 20.71 14.08
N GLY A 30 -0.95 20.99 13.54
CA GLY A 30 -1.23 20.94 12.11
C GLY A 30 -2.57 20.29 11.79
N GLN A 31 -2.65 19.57 10.68
CA GLN A 31 -3.88 18.99 10.18
C GLN A 31 -3.80 17.46 10.24
N VAL A 32 -4.90 16.81 10.63
CA VAL A 32 -5.05 15.36 10.58
C VAL A 32 -6.21 15.03 9.65
N GLU A 33 -5.97 14.14 8.71
CA GLU A 33 -7.03 13.61 7.84
C GLU A 33 -7.20 12.11 8.09
N PHE A 34 -8.44 11.70 8.35
CA PHE A 34 -8.80 10.31 8.54
C PHE A 34 -9.58 9.78 7.34
N ILE A 35 -9.14 8.66 6.78
CA ILE A 35 -9.77 7.94 5.67
C ILE A 35 -10.19 6.55 6.16
N GLY A 36 -11.37 6.09 5.73
CA GLY A 36 -11.87 4.75 6.03
C GLY A 36 -12.79 4.64 7.25
N LEU A 37 -13.02 5.74 7.98
CA LEU A 37 -13.93 5.75 9.13
C LEU A 37 -15.39 5.62 8.68
N ARG A 38 -16.22 4.89 9.41
CA ARG A 38 -17.65 4.66 9.15
C ARG A 38 -18.48 4.83 10.41
N SER A 39 -18.02 4.26 11.53
CA SER A 39 -18.67 4.36 12.84
C SER A 39 -18.03 5.43 13.73
N TRP A 40 -16.86 5.94 13.36
CA TRP A 40 -16.16 7.00 14.09
C TRP A 40 -16.20 8.33 13.34
N THR A 41 -16.28 9.43 14.10
CA THR A 41 -15.86 10.75 13.60
C THR A 41 -14.37 10.97 13.86
N ALA A 42 -13.72 11.79 13.03
CA ALA A 42 -12.31 12.17 13.21
C ALA A 42 -12.04 12.73 14.61
N ARG A 43 -12.94 13.56 15.14
CA ARG A 43 -12.80 14.13 16.49
C ARG A 43 -12.87 13.06 17.58
N GLN A 44 -13.89 12.19 17.54
CA GLN A 44 -14.03 11.11 18.52
C GLN A 44 -12.82 10.18 18.53
N LEU A 45 -12.32 9.80 17.36
CA LEU A 45 -11.15 8.95 17.25
C LEU A 45 -9.90 9.64 17.81
N TYR A 46 -9.67 10.91 17.43
CA TYR A 46 -8.55 11.68 17.94
C TYR A 46 -8.57 11.80 19.47
N ASP A 47 -9.73 12.08 20.06
CA ASP A 47 -9.87 12.18 21.52
C ASP A 47 -9.52 10.86 22.21
N LYS A 48 -9.98 9.73 21.66
CA LYS A 48 -9.61 8.40 22.17
C LYS A 48 -8.13 8.09 22.01
N LEU A 49 -7.52 8.50 20.92
CA LEU A 49 -6.08 8.34 20.72
C LEU A 49 -5.27 9.17 21.74
N VAL A 50 -5.73 10.38 22.09
CA VAL A 50 -5.13 11.20 23.16
C VAL A 50 -5.28 10.55 24.54
N GLU A 51 -6.43 9.92 24.82
CA GLU A 51 -6.60 9.12 26.06
C GLU A 51 -5.63 7.93 26.12
N VAL A 52 -5.38 7.25 24.99
CA VAL A 52 -4.50 6.07 24.90
C VAL A 52 -3.01 6.44 25.00
N ASP A 53 -2.58 7.48 24.29
CA ASP A 53 -1.21 8.00 24.36
C ASP A 53 -1.22 9.53 24.15
N PRO A 54 -1.17 10.34 25.24
CA PRO A 54 -1.20 11.79 25.13
C PRO A 54 0.09 12.37 24.53
N ARG A 55 1.20 11.62 24.52
CA ARG A 55 2.48 12.10 23.98
C ARG A 55 2.56 11.92 22.47
N ASN A 56 1.97 10.82 21.97
CA ASN A 56 1.96 10.49 20.55
C ASN A 56 0.61 9.89 20.11
N PRO A 57 -0.49 10.68 20.12
CA PRO A 57 -1.83 10.17 19.82
C PRO A 57 -1.94 9.63 18.39
N LEU A 58 -1.21 10.23 17.45
CA LEU A 58 -1.23 9.84 16.04
C LEU A 58 -0.12 8.82 15.77
N CYS A 59 -0.31 7.59 16.25
CA CYS A 59 0.55 6.45 15.94
C CYS A 59 -0.27 5.17 15.70
N MET A 60 0.29 4.25 14.92
CA MET A 60 -0.37 2.97 14.62
C MET A 60 -0.68 2.17 15.89
N VAL A 61 0.24 2.14 16.86
CA VAL A 61 0.05 1.46 18.15
C VAL A 61 -1.21 1.94 18.88
N GLY A 62 -1.55 3.23 18.79
CA GLY A 62 -2.78 3.77 19.36
C GLY A 62 -4.03 3.21 18.68
N LEU A 63 -4.03 3.14 17.34
CA LEU A 63 -5.13 2.58 16.55
C LEU A 63 -5.31 1.08 16.80
N ASP A 64 -4.20 0.35 16.91
CA ASP A 64 -4.21 -1.09 17.23
C ASP A 64 -4.81 -1.35 18.62
N ARG A 65 -4.47 -0.51 19.62
CA ARG A 65 -5.06 -0.57 20.98
C ARG A 65 -6.56 -0.28 21.00
N LEU A 66 -7.05 0.53 20.05
CA LEU A 66 -8.48 0.78 19.84
C LEU A 66 -9.17 -0.32 19.02
N GLY A 67 -8.44 -1.36 18.61
CA GLY A 67 -8.97 -2.54 17.94
C GLY A 67 -9.17 -2.40 16.44
N PHE A 68 -8.64 -1.35 15.79
CA PHE A 68 -8.68 -1.23 14.33
C PHE A 68 -7.98 -2.43 13.69
N ALA A 69 -8.59 -2.99 12.63
CA ALA A 69 -8.14 -4.23 12.01
C ALA A 69 -6.83 -4.08 11.22
N ALA A 70 -6.66 -2.89 10.63
CA ALA A 70 -5.43 -2.45 9.99
C ALA A 70 -5.40 -0.92 9.98
N SER A 71 -4.20 -0.33 10.03
CA SER A 71 -4.05 1.12 9.96
C SER A 71 -2.72 1.53 9.34
N SER A 72 -2.62 2.78 8.93
CA SER A 72 -1.37 3.46 8.60
C SER A 72 -1.43 4.90 9.04
N VAL A 73 -0.30 5.41 9.53
CA VAL A 73 -0.14 6.83 9.87
C VAL A 73 1.05 7.37 9.09
N ASN A 74 0.79 8.26 8.15
CA ASN A 74 1.82 8.98 7.40
C ASN A 74 1.88 10.43 7.88
N LYS A 75 3.09 10.93 8.12
CA LYS A 75 3.34 12.28 8.63
C LYS A 75 4.23 13.02 7.64
N GLU A 76 3.81 14.20 7.23
CA GLU A 76 4.55 15.05 6.31
C GLU A 76 4.59 16.49 6.85
N PHE A 77 5.77 17.09 6.87
CA PHE A 77 5.90 18.51 7.20
C PHE A 77 5.51 19.37 5.98
N GLN A 78 4.62 20.34 6.20
CA GLN A 78 4.24 21.37 5.25
C GLN A 78 4.67 22.73 5.83
N GLY A 79 5.91 23.12 5.53
CA GLY A 79 6.54 24.25 6.20
C GLY A 79 6.76 23.95 7.68
N ASP A 80 6.13 24.73 8.56
CA ASP A 80 6.17 24.58 10.01
C ASP A 80 5.03 23.72 10.57
N ARG A 81 4.04 23.34 9.75
CA ARG A 81 2.88 22.55 10.17
C ARG A 81 3.03 21.08 9.78
N MET A 82 2.51 20.18 10.61
CA MET A 82 2.45 18.75 10.31
C MET A 82 1.12 18.40 9.63
N PHE A 83 1.15 17.77 8.47
CA PHE A 83 0.00 17.05 7.93
C PHE A 83 0.12 15.57 8.31
N THR A 84 -0.92 15.00 8.90
CA THR A 84 -0.98 13.58 9.25
C THR A 84 -2.13 12.91 8.52
N LEU A 85 -1.81 11.95 7.65
CA LEU A 85 -2.80 11.09 7.03
C LEU A 85 -2.94 9.79 7.83
N VAL A 86 -4.16 9.50 8.24
CA VAL A 86 -4.52 8.24 8.90
C VAL A 86 -5.47 7.48 7.99
N ILE A 87 -5.06 6.31 7.53
CA ILE A 87 -5.95 5.35 6.87
C ILE A 87 -6.21 4.25 7.88
N ALA A 88 -7.48 3.93 8.13
CA ALA A 88 -7.84 2.93 9.12
C ALA A 88 -8.99 2.05 8.64
N VAL A 89 -8.91 0.76 8.97
CA VAL A 89 -9.98 -0.22 8.73
C VAL A 89 -10.60 -0.57 10.06
N GLU A 90 -11.88 -0.20 10.23
CA GLU A 90 -12.61 -0.41 11.49
C GLU A 90 -12.86 -1.92 11.77
N PRO A 91 -13.02 -2.32 13.04
CA PRO A 91 -13.10 -3.73 13.44
C PRO A 91 -14.18 -4.54 12.73
N GLN A 92 -15.33 -3.94 12.42
CA GLN A 92 -16.44 -4.60 11.72
C GLN A 92 -16.13 -4.94 10.25
N PHE A 93 -15.01 -4.44 9.70
CA PHE A 93 -14.51 -4.76 8.36
C PHE A 93 -13.23 -5.61 8.41
N ALA A 94 -12.91 -6.22 9.56
CA ALA A 94 -11.73 -7.07 9.73
C ALA A 94 -11.73 -8.28 8.79
N ASP A 95 -12.90 -8.73 8.32
CA ASP A 95 -13.04 -9.82 7.35
C ASP A 95 -12.37 -9.51 6.00
N ARG A 96 -12.19 -8.23 5.67
CA ARG A 96 -11.49 -7.77 4.45
C ARG A 96 -9.98 -7.86 4.56
N ILE A 97 -9.45 -7.90 5.77
CA ILE A 97 -8.00 -7.89 6.03
C ILE A 97 -7.45 -9.30 5.79
N LYS A 98 -6.76 -9.46 4.66
CA LYS A 98 -6.15 -10.73 4.23
C LYS A 98 -4.63 -10.62 4.26
N ARG A 99 -4.04 -10.52 5.45
CA ARG A 99 -2.58 -10.55 5.62
C ARG A 99 -2.01 -11.89 5.11
N ARG A 100 -0.77 -11.86 4.63
CA ARG A 100 -0.07 -13.10 4.31
C ARG A 100 0.51 -13.69 5.61
N PRO A 101 0.27 -14.98 5.92
CA PRO A 101 0.86 -15.59 7.11
C PRO A 101 2.37 -15.65 6.98
N LEU A 102 3.07 -15.44 8.10
CA LEU A 102 4.53 -15.62 8.14
C LEU A 102 4.88 -17.09 7.91
N PRO A 103 5.91 -17.39 7.09
CA PRO A 103 6.39 -18.76 6.96
C PRO A 103 6.91 -19.29 8.29
N LEU A 104 6.70 -20.59 8.55
CA LEU A 104 7.10 -21.25 9.80
C LEU A 104 8.50 -21.86 9.73
N GLU A 105 8.91 -22.26 8.52
CA GLU A 105 10.20 -22.90 8.26
C GLU A 105 11.15 -21.89 7.60
N GLY A 106 12.43 -22.03 7.89
CA GLY A 106 13.48 -21.21 7.29
C GLY A 106 14.49 -22.11 6.62
N LEU A 107 15.13 -21.62 5.57
CA LEU A 107 16.27 -22.33 5.03
C LEU A 107 17.45 -22.26 6.01
N PRO A 108 18.38 -23.21 5.92
CA PRO A 108 19.75 -22.95 6.37
C PRO A 108 20.31 -21.71 5.65
N ALA A 109 21.44 -21.17 6.13
CA ALA A 109 22.07 -20.00 5.55
C ALA A 109 22.21 -20.14 4.02
N VAL A 110 21.74 -19.13 3.28
CA VAL A 110 21.80 -19.10 1.83
C VAL A 110 23.19 -18.59 1.42
N ASP A 111 24.16 -19.49 1.40
CA ASP A 111 25.58 -19.15 1.14
C ASP A 111 25.78 -18.39 -0.18
N ARG A 112 24.92 -18.64 -1.17
CA ARG A 112 24.98 -18.00 -2.49
C ARG A 112 24.87 -16.47 -2.40
N TRP A 113 24.17 -15.93 -1.41
CA TRP A 113 23.94 -14.49 -1.25
C TRP A 113 24.58 -13.93 0.01
N ALA A 114 25.67 -14.54 0.49
CA ALA A 114 26.32 -14.15 1.73
C ALA A 114 26.60 -12.64 1.83
N ASP A 115 27.15 -12.01 0.79
CA ASP A 115 27.45 -10.57 0.74
C ASP A 115 26.21 -9.68 0.95
N VAL A 116 25.09 -10.06 0.32
CA VAL A 116 23.82 -9.33 0.40
C VAL A 116 23.21 -9.50 1.78
N LEU A 117 23.20 -10.74 2.28
CA LEU A 117 22.68 -11.06 3.61
C LEU A 117 23.48 -10.40 4.72
N GLU A 118 24.80 -10.34 4.60
CA GLU A 118 25.67 -9.61 5.51
C GLU A 118 25.34 -8.12 5.50
N SER A 119 25.13 -7.53 4.31
CA SER A 119 24.77 -6.12 4.18
C SER A 119 23.41 -5.80 4.83
N VAL A 120 22.40 -6.67 4.66
CA VAL A 120 21.10 -6.55 5.35
C VAL A 120 21.28 -6.63 6.87
N ARG A 121 22.09 -7.55 7.37
CA ARG A 121 22.28 -7.78 8.82
C ARG A 121 23.05 -6.66 9.51
N LEU A 122 24.12 -6.17 8.88
CA LEU A 122 25.01 -5.18 9.48
C LEU A 122 24.52 -3.75 9.29
N ASN A 123 23.79 -3.45 8.20
CA ASN A 123 23.45 -2.09 7.80
C ASN A 123 21.99 -1.97 7.35
N LEU A 124 21.04 -2.53 8.13
CA LEU A 124 19.64 -2.63 7.72
C LEU A 124 19.03 -1.28 7.30
N ASP A 125 19.26 -0.21 8.05
CA ASP A 125 18.69 1.12 7.73
C ASP A 125 19.25 1.69 6.41
N ASP A 126 20.56 1.63 6.22
CA ASP A 126 21.21 2.02 4.96
C ASP A 126 20.75 1.12 3.80
N TYR A 127 20.59 -0.18 4.06
CA TYR A 127 20.07 -1.14 3.10
C TYR A 127 18.67 -0.76 2.62
N MET A 128 17.75 -0.55 3.55
CA MET A 128 16.36 -0.18 3.24
C MET A 128 16.29 1.14 2.48
N THR A 129 17.10 2.13 2.88
CA THR A 129 17.18 3.42 2.17
C THR A 129 17.77 3.26 0.76
N ALA A 130 18.80 2.42 0.61
CA ALA A 130 19.36 2.08 -0.69
C ALA A 130 18.35 1.40 -1.63
N LEU A 131 17.44 0.55 -1.10
CA LEU A 131 16.37 -0.06 -1.91
C LEU A 131 15.33 0.97 -2.38
N GLN A 132 15.00 1.96 -1.56
CA GLN A 132 14.04 3.03 -1.92
C GLN A 132 14.54 3.90 -3.09
N LEU A 133 15.86 3.94 -3.29
CA LEU A 133 16.53 4.73 -4.32
C LEU A 133 17.14 3.87 -5.41
N TYR A 134 16.76 2.58 -5.48
CA TYR A 134 17.34 1.64 -6.43
C TYR A 134 17.04 2.00 -7.89
N ASP A 135 16.01 2.82 -8.14
CA ASP A 135 15.73 3.40 -9.46
C ASP A 135 16.92 4.17 -10.04
N TYR A 136 17.66 4.91 -9.20
CA TYR A 136 18.83 5.65 -9.65
C TYR A 136 19.96 4.73 -10.06
N HIS A 137 20.16 3.61 -9.35
CA HIS A 137 21.15 2.62 -9.76
C HIS A 137 20.76 1.98 -11.10
N LEU A 138 19.52 1.49 -11.21
CA LEU A 138 19.03 0.83 -12.41
C LEU A 138 19.00 1.73 -13.66
N SER A 139 18.90 3.05 -13.47
CA SER A 139 18.94 4.05 -14.55
C SER A 139 20.33 4.63 -14.83
N GLY A 140 21.38 4.17 -14.14
CA GLY A 140 22.74 4.69 -14.31
C GLY A 140 22.97 6.09 -13.70
N GLN A 141 22.08 6.54 -12.81
CA GLN A 141 22.10 7.85 -12.14
C GLN A 141 22.58 7.77 -10.69
N THR A 142 23.43 6.79 -10.36
CA THR A 142 23.95 6.58 -8.99
C THR A 142 24.58 7.84 -8.38
N GLU A 143 25.43 8.56 -9.11
CA GLU A 143 26.08 9.76 -8.55
C GLU A 143 25.06 10.88 -8.27
N THR A 144 24.00 11.00 -9.08
CA THR A 144 22.91 11.96 -8.85
C THR A 144 22.16 11.66 -7.55
N ALA A 145 21.85 10.40 -7.28
CA ALA A 145 21.23 10.01 -6.01
C ALA A 145 22.10 10.38 -4.82
N LEU A 146 23.39 10.07 -4.89
CA LEU A 146 24.31 10.30 -3.78
C LEU A 146 24.55 11.78 -3.51
N LEU A 147 24.57 12.61 -4.56
CA LEU A 147 24.62 14.07 -4.40
C LEU A 147 23.33 14.62 -3.77
N LYS A 148 22.17 14.11 -4.19
CA LYS A 148 20.86 14.61 -3.75
C LYS A 148 20.49 14.14 -2.35
N TYR A 149 20.87 12.92 -1.98
CA TYR A 149 20.45 12.24 -0.76
C TYR A 149 21.61 11.89 0.18
N GLY A 150 22.84 12.32 -0.12
CA GLY A 150 24.04 11.98 0.65
C GLY A 150 24.04 12.47 2.11
N ALA A 151 23.12 13.37 2.50
CA ALA A 151 22.90 13.72 3.90
C ALA A 151 22.24 12.59 4.71
N TYR A 152 21.62 11.62 4.03
CA TYR A 152 20.86 10.50 4.59
C TYR A 152 21.46 9.13 4.24
N LEU A 153 22.55 9.10 3.47
CA LEU A 153 23.15 7.90 2.93
C LEU A 153 24.65 7.97 3.09
N ASP A 154 25.26 6.89 3.58
CA ASP A 154 26.69 6.68 3.35
C ASP A 154 26.92 6.28 1.88
N PRO A 155 27.60 7.11 1.06
CA PRO A 155 27.76 6.83 -0.36
C PRO A 155 28.55 5.55 -0.65
N VAL A 156 29.51 5.21 0.22
CA VAL A 156 30.35 4.02 0.05
C VAL A 156 29.52 2.75 0.29
N THR A 157 28.80 2.70 1.41
CA THR A 157 27.91 1.60 1.78
C THR A 157 26.79 1.43 0.76
N THR A 158 26.17 2.53 0.32
CA THR A 158 25.10 2.49 -0.69
C THR A 158 25.60 1.91 -2.03
N LYS A 159 26.76 2.37 -2.53
CA LYS A 159 27.36 1.83 -3.76
C LYS A 159 27.69 0.34 -3.61
N LYS A 160 28.23 -0.07 -2.45
CA LYS A 160 28.53 -1.47 -2.15
C LYS A 160 27.25 -2.32 -2.20
N ILE A 161 26.19 -1.90 -1.51
CA ILE A 161 24.90 -2.61 -1.49
C ILE A 161 24.36 -2.82 -2.90
N TRP A 162 24.32 -1.76 -3.71
CA TRP A 162 23.84 -1.86 -5.09
C TRP A 162 24.70 -2.79 -5.95
N ALA A 163 26.03 -2.70 -5.81
CA ALA A 163 26.95 -3.59 -6.51
C ALA A 163 26.77 -5.05 -6.10
N ASP A 164 26.55 -5.33 -4.81
CA ASP A 164 26.33 -6.68 -4.30
C ASP A 164 25.02 -7.27 -4.82
N ILE A 165 23.93 -6.49 -4.84
CA ILE A 165 22.64 -6.92 -5.42
C ILE A 165 22.81 -7.22 -6.92
N ALA A 166 23.51 -6.36 -7.66
CA ALA A 166 23.65 -6.48 -9.12
C ALA A 166 24.41 -7.73 -9.59
N LYS A 167 25.16 -8.40 -8.71
CA LYS A 167 25.85 -9.68 -9.00
C LYS A 167 24.88 -10.82 -9.31
N PHE A 168 23.65 -10.77 -8.80
CA PHE A 168 22.68 -11.87 -8.85
C PHE A 168 21.60 -11.63 -9.91
N ASN A 169 21.90 -12.05 -11.14
CA ASN A 169 21.10 -11.72 -12.32
C ASN A 169 20.79 -12.92 -13.23
N ASP A 170 20.99 -14.16 -12.75
CA ASP A 170 20.68 -15.37 -13.52
C ASP A 170 19.31 -15.99 -13.15
N GLY A 171 18.82 -16.92 -13.98
CA GLY A 171 17.52 -17.55 -13.77
C GLY A 171 17.38 -18.28 -12.42
N LYS A 172 18.46 -18.85 -11.89
CA LYS A 172 18.45 -19.57 -10.60
C LYS A 172 18.29 -18.60 -9.44
N ASP A 173 18.93 -17.43 -9.53
CA ASP A 173 18.75 -16.37 -8.54
C ASP A 173 17.30 -15.88 -8.49
N LYS A 174 16.65 -15.71 -9.65
CA LYS A 174 15.23 -15.32 -9.72
C LYS A 174 14.33 -16.36 -9.06
N GLU A 175 14.50 -17.63 -9.39
CA GLU A 175 13.69 -18.73 -8.86
C GLU A 175 13.87 -18.88 -7.35
N LEU A 176 15.12 -18.84 -6.87
CA LEU A 176 15.44 -18.89 -5.46
C LEU A 176 14.85 -17.67 -4.72
N ALA A 177 14.92 -16.47 -5.29
CA ALA A 177 14.39 -15.26 -4.67
C ALA A 177 12.87 -15.25 -4.60
N ALA A 178 12.19 -15.67 -5.66
CA ALA A 178 10.75 -15.85 -5.64
C ALA A 178 10.31 -16.91 -4.61
N TRP A 179 11.10 -17.97 -4.42
CA TRP A 179 10.82 -18.97 -3.40
C TRP A 179 11.05 -18.43 -1.98
N ILE A 180 12.20 -17.79 -1.72
CA ILE A 180 12.58 -17.31 -0.38
C ILE A 180 11.59 -16.27 0.13
N ILE A 181 11.24 -15.26 -0.69
CA ILE A 181 10.31 -14.19 -0.27
C ILE A 181 8.94 -14.74 0.17
N MET A 182 8.58 -15.92 -0.34
CA MET A 182 7.28 -16.55 -0.11
C MET A 182 7.28 -17.60 1.01
N ASN A 183 8.44 -18.19 1.34
CA ASN A 183 8.53 -19.40 2.15
C ASN A 183 9.57 -19.38 3.26
N ASP A 184 10.53 -18.45 3.28
CA ASP A 184 11.55 -18.39 4.33
C ASP A 184 11.07 -17.55 5.52
N LYS A 185 11.16 -18.09 6.74
CA LYS A 185 10.81 -17.35 7.97
C LYS A 185 11.76 -16.19 8.27
N ASP A 186 13.03 -16.25 7.84
CA ASP A 186 14.01 -15.22 8.13
C ASP A 186 13.69 -13.95 7.33
N VAL A 187 13.40 -12.86 8.06
CA VAL A 187 13.07 -11.55 7.48
C VAL A 187 14.21 -10.99 6.63
N ASN A 188 15.47 -11.21 7.02
CA ASN A 188 16.63 -10.71 6.30
C ASN A 188 16.82 -11.48 4.98
N HIS A 189 16.55 -12.79 4.99
CA HIS A 189 16.53 -13.59 3.76
C HIS A 189 15.47 -13.07 2.79
N ARG A 190 14.26 -12.77 3.29
CA ARG A 190 13.16 -12.24 2.45
C ARG A 190 13.44 -10.83 1.92
N ILE A 191 14.07 -9.96 2.70
CA ILE A 191 14.51 -8.62 2.23
C ILE A 191 15.57 -8.76 1.13
N ALA A 192 16.57 -9.61 1.33
CA ALA A 192 17.60 -9.90 0.32
C ALA A 192 16.98 -10.48 -0.96
N ALA A 193 16.06 -11.42 -0.83
CA ALA A 193 15.32 -11.99 -1.96
C ALA A 193 14.53 -10.93 -2.72
N ALA A 194 13.83 -10.02 -2.03
CA ALA A 194 13.13 -8.91 -2.67
C ALA A 194 14.09 -8.04 -3.51
N SER A 195 15.27 -7.71 -2.97
CA SER A 195 16.26 -6.92 -3.71
C SER A 195 16.85 -7.66 -4.92
N VAL A 196 17.13 -8.96 -4.81
CA VAL A 196 17.60 -9.78 -5.96
C VAL A 196 16.52 -9.83 -7.05
N LEU A 197 15.25 -9.98 -6.68
CA LEU A 197 14.14 -9.97 -7.63
C LEU A 197 14.08 -8.71 -8.49
N ALA A 198 14.53 -7.55 -7.97
CA ALA A 198 14.50 -6.28 -8.69
C ALA A 198 15.37 -6.29 -9.97
N ASN A 199 16.40 -7.13 -10.06
CA ASN A 199 17.19 -7.33 -11.27
C ASN A 199 16.39 -7.94 -12.43
N PHE A 200 15.25 -8.57 -12.13
CA PHE A 200 14.41 -9.28 -13.10
C PHE A 200 13.13 -8.52 -13.45
N HIS A 201 13.19 -7.18 -13.48
CA HIS A 201 12.03 -6.30 -13.70
C HIS A 201 11.26 -6.56 -15.02
N GLN A 202 11.86 -7.24 -15.99
CA GLN A 202 11.21 -7.66 -17.23
C GLN A 202 10.22 -8.83 -17.04
N SER A 203 10.32 -9.59 -15.94
CA SER A 203 9.50 -10.77 -15.65
C SER A 203 8.25 -10.39 -14.86
N ASP A 204 7.05 -10.78 -15.29
CA ASP A 204 5.80 -10.50 -14.55
C ASP A 204 5.83 -11.10 -13.15
N SER A 205 6.39 -12.31 -13.01
CA SER A 205 6.56 -13.00 -11.73
C SER A 205 7.32 -12.19 -10.69
N THR A 206 8.23 -11.30 -11.10
CA THR A 206 8.94 -10.39 -10.19
C THR A 206 7.97 -9.38 -9.58
N TRP A 207 7.15 -8.75 -10.41
CA TRP A 207 6.14 -7.79 -9.96
C TRP A 207 5.10 -8.46 -9.06
N TRP A 208 4.70 -9.68 -9.41
CA TRP A 208 3.79 -10.49 -8.60
C TRP A 208 4.37 -10.80 -7.23
N ALA A 209 5.60 -11.30 -7.15
CA ALA A 209 6.24 -11.65 -5.89
C ALA A 209 6.42 -10.42 -4.98
N LEU A 210 6.85 -9.28 -5.53
CA LEU A 210 6.96 -8.04 -4.76
C LEU A 210 5.59 -7.50 -4.33
N MET A 211 4.57 -7.57 -5.20
CA MET A 211 3.20 -7.14 -4.86
C MET A 211 2.64 -7.98 -3.72
N GLU A 212 2.85 -9.30 -3.77
CA GLU A 212 2.42 -10.22 -2.73
C GLU A 212 3.13 -9.95 -1.39
N ALA A 213 4.43 -9.63 -1.43
CA ALA A 213 5.22 -9.35 -0.25
C ALA A 213 4.75 -8.11 0.54
N MET A 214 4.06 -7.15 -0.11
CA MET A 214 3.43 -6.03 0.60
C MET A 214 2.27 -6.46 1.52
N ARG A 215 1.82 -7.72 1.47
CA ARG A 215 0.80 -8.24 2.41
C ARG A 215 1.38 -8.74 3.73
N TYR A 216 2.70 -8.78 3.88
CA TYR A 216 3.35 -9.01 5.17
C TYR A 216 3.29 -7.73 6.03
N ASP A 217 3.23 -7.92 7.35
CA ASP A 217 3.19 -6.84 8.35
C ASP A 217 4.59 -6.56 8.94
N ASP A 218 5.64 -6.87 8.17
CA ASP A 218 7.04 -6.75 8.56
C ASP A 218 7.85 -5.91 7.55
N MET A 219 9.15 -5.80 7.79
CA MET A 219 10.07 -5.03 6.95
C MET A 219 10.16 -5.51 5.50
N VAL A 220 9.72 -6.74 5.19
CA VAL A 220 9.69 -7.25 3.80
C VAL A 220 8.70 -6.45 2.97
N GLY A 221 7.54 -6.08 3.54
CA GLY A 221 6.55 -5.25 2.86
C GLY A 221 7.11 -3.88 2.46
N ALA A 222 7.86 -3.24 3.37
CA ALA A 222 8.52 -1.96 3.10
C ALA A 222 9.63 -2.08 2.03
N ALA A 223 10.40 -3.16 2.04
CA ALA A 223 11.43 -3.42 1.04
C ALA A 223 10.79 -3.61 -0.35
N ALA A 224 9.74 -4.43 -0.43
CA ALA A 224 8.99 -4.66 -1.66
C ALA A 224 8.31 -3.38 -2.17
N GLU A 225 7.77 -2.56 -1.28
CA GLU A 225 7.19 -1.26 -1.60
C GLU A 225 8.22 -0.33 -2.25
N GLY A 226 9.39 -0.16 -1.63
CA GLY A 226 10.48 0.68 -2.15
C GLY A 226 10.94 0.25 -3.54
N LEU A 227 11.09 -1.06 -3.74
CA LEU A 227 11.46 -1.64 -5.02
C LEU A 227 10.37 -1.47 -6.07
N LEU A 228 9.10 -1.74 -5.76
CA LEU A 228 7.99 -1.54 -6.70
C LEU A 228 7.84 -0.06 -7.11
N LYS A 229 7.99 0.89 -6.18
CA LYS A 229 8.03 2.32 -6.50
C LYS A 229 9.17 2.65 -7.46
N SER A 230 10.34 2.06 -7.25
CA SER A 230 11.51 2.27 -8.12
C SER A 230 11.28 1.69 -9.51
N LEU A 231 10.88 0.42 -9.59
CA LEU A 231 10.65 -0.27 -10.85
C LEU A 231 9.53 0.37 -11.68
N SER A 232 8.42 0.77 -11.05
CA SER A 232 7.28 1.39 -11.75
C SER A 232 7.58 2.77 -12.32
N ARG A 233 8.52 3.51 -11.72
CA ARG A 233 9.03 4.78 -12.24
C ARG A 233 10.03 4.59 -13.37
N THR A 234 10.98 3.67 -13.23
CA THR A 234 12.09 3.49 -14.17
C THR A 234 11.71 2.62 -15.38
N PHE A 235 10.94 1.55 -15.15
CA PHE A 235 10.59 0.56 -16.17
C PHE A 235 9.07 0.36 -16.24
N PRO A 236 8.27 1.42 -16.50
CA PRO A 236 6.84 1.28 -16.65
C PRO A 236 6.53 0.37 -17.86
N ARG A 237 5.78 -0.70 -17.63
CA ARG A 237 5.39 -1.67 -18.66
C ARG A 237 4.06 -2.30 -18.34
N ASN A 238 3.40 -2.89 -19.34
CA ASN A 238 2.24 -3.72 -19.10
C ASN A 238 2.68 -4.97 -18.32
N VAL A 239 2.02 -5.25 -17.21
CA VAL A 239 2.17 -6.48 -16.41
C VAL A 239 0.84 -7.22 -16.47
N ASP A 240 0.84 -8.53 -16.73
CA ASP A 240 -0.37 -9.32 -16.62
C ASP A 240 -0.66 -9.62 -15.15
N TRP A 241 -1.61 -8.89 -14.57
CA TRP A 241 -1.96 -9.00 -13.16
C TRP A 241 -2.95 -10.14 -12.86
N ALA A 242 -3.33 -10.96 -13.85
CA ALA A 242 -4.32 -12.02 -13.67
C ALA A 242 -4.02 -12.97 -12.50
N PRO A 243 -2.77 -13.45 -12.28
CA PRO A 243 -2.47 -14.32 -11.15
C PRO A 243 -2.57 -13.62 -9.78
N MET A 244 -2.62 -12.29 -9.75
CA MET A 244 -2.50 -11.48 -8.53
C MET A 244 -3.79 -10.79 -8.11
N VAL A 245 -4.92 -11.07 -8.77
CA VAL A 245 -6.21 -10.41 -8.50
C VAL A 245 -6.58 -10.47 -7.01
N VAL A 246 -6.46 -11.63 -6.37
CA VAL A 246 -6.82 -11.82 -4.95
C VAL A 246 -5.96 -10.93 -4.05
N SER A 247 -4.66 -10.91 -4.30
CA SER A 247 -3.70 -10.17 -3.49
C SER A 247 -3.80 -8.66 -3.68
N ILE A 248 -3.95 -8.22 -4.93
CA ILE A 248 -4.16 -6.82 -5.26
C ILE A 248 -5.45 -6.33 -4.60
N ARG A 249 -6.54 -7.10 -4.72
CA ARG A 249 -7.79 -6.78 -4.05
C ARG A 249 -7.61 -6.67 -2.55
N ALA A 250 -6.92 -7.61 -1.90
CA ALA A 250 -6.64 -7.54 -0.46
C ALA A 250 -5.92 -6.24 -0.06
N LEU A 251 -4.96 -5.79 -0.85
CA LEU A 251 -4.24 -4.53 -0.62
C LEU A 251 -5.15 -3.31 -0.83
N LEU A 252 -5.95 -3.29 -1.90
CA LEU A 252 -6.91 -2.22 -2.18
C LEU A 252 -8.05 -2.16 -1.16
N ASP A 253 -8.39 -3.29 -0.52
CA ASP A 253 -9.37 -3.38 0.56
C ASP A 253 -8.77 -3.04 1.95
N GLY A 254 -7.48 -2.69 2.01
CA GLY A 254 -6.84 -2.13 3.21
C GLY A 254 -6.11 -3.14 4.10
N THR A 255 -5.70 -4.31 3.57
CA THR A 255 -4.93 -5.31 4.35
C THR A 255 -3.67 -4.74 5.00
N ASN A 256 -2.94 -3.88 4.27
CA ASN A 256 -1.79 -3.14 4.77
C ASN A 256 -1.86 -1.71 4.22
N PRO A 257 -2.58 -0.80 4.92
CA PRO A 257 -2.88 0.55 4.41
C PRO A 257 -1.62 1.38 4.11
N THR A 258 -0.49 1.06 4.73
CA THR A 258 0.81 1.70 4.48
C THR A 258 1.20 1.61 3.01
N HIS A 259 0.89 0.49 2.35
CA HIS A 259 1.25 0.24 0.95
C HIS A 259 0.12 0.55 -0.04
N PHE A 260 -1.00 1.13 0.43
CA PHE A 260 -2.18 1.39 -0.40
C PHE A 260 -1.85 2.28 -1.61
N PHE A 261 -1.30 3.48 -1.39
CA PHE A 261 -0.98 4.39 -2.50
C PHE A 261 0.10 3.86 -3.42
N THR A 262 1.02 3.04 -2.91
CA THR A 262 2.01 2.37 -3.74
C THR A 262 1.36 1.36 -4.66
N THR A 263 0.46 0.53 -4.12
CA THR A 263 -0.34 -0.41 -4.91
C THR A 263 -1.07 0.34 -6.01
N VAL A 264 -1.80 1.41 -5.67
CA VAL A 264 -2.52 2.25 -6.64
C VAL A 264 -1.62 2.77 -7.76
N ARG A 265 -0.48 3.37 -7.41
CA ARG A 265 0.48 3.93 -8.39
C ARG A 265 1.09 2.86 -9.28
N VAL A 266 1.50 1.73 -8.71
CA VAL A 266 2.11 0.63 -9.46
C VAL A 266 1.12 0.07 -10.48
N LEU A 267 -0.14 -0.17 -10.11
CA LEU A 267 -1.15 -0.68 -11.05
C LEU A 267 -1.40 0.30 -12.20
N THR A 268 -1.49 1.60 -11.91
CA THR A 268 -1.65 2.65 -12.92
C THR A 268 -0.43 2.73 -13.85
N GLN A 269 0.78 2.78 -13.30
CA GLN A 269 2.03 2.89 -14.07
C GLN A 269 2.33 1.62 -14.89
N THR A 270 1.89 0.46 -14.39
CA THR A 270 1.94 -0.81 -15.13
C THR A 270 0.71 -1.05 -16.01
N ARG A 271 -0.10 0.00 -16.21
CA ARG A 271 -1.17 0.07 -17.20
C ARG A 271 -2.18 -1.08 -17.07
N ILE A 272 -2.59 -1.40 -15.84
CA ILE A 272 -3.60 -2.42 -15.56
C ILE A 272 -4.78 -2.33 -16.55
N ALA A 273 -5.22 -3.48 -17.04
CA ALA A 273 -6.26 -3.56 -18.05
C ALA A 273 -7.66 -3.36 -17.45
N GLU A 274 -8.56 -2.76 -18.21
CA GLU A 274 -9.97 -2.52 -17.83
C GLU A 274 -10.71 -3.79 -17.41
N ARG A 275 -10.36 -4.95 -18.00
CA ARG A 275 -10.91 -6.27 -17.62
C ARG A 275 -10.74 -6.63 -16.15
N PHE A 276 -9.86 -5.95 -15.41
CA PHE A 276 -9.64 -6.16 -13.99
C PHE A 276 -10.56 -5.32 -13.10
N ALA A 277 -11.37 -4.41 -13.64
CA ALA A 277 -12.28 -3.57 -12.86
C ALA A 277 -13.22 -4.43 -11.98
N GLU A 278 -13.95 -5.36 -12.58
CA GLU A 278 -14.88 -6.22 -11.84
C GLU A 278 -14.15 -7.15 -10.85
N PRO A 279 -13.12 -7.94 -11.23
CA PRO A 279 -12.43 -8.81 -10.27
C PRO A 279 -11.83 -8.09 -9.06
N LEU A 280 -11.33 -6.86 -9.25
CA LEU A 280 -10.72 -6.07 -8.18
C LEU A 280 -11.74 -5.31 -7.32
N LEU A 281 -12.81 -4.80 -7.92
CA LEU A 281 -13.72 -3.85 -7.26
C LEU A 281 -15.08 -4.46 -6.89
N SER A 282 -15.45 -5.63 -7.42
CA SER A 282 -16.72 -6.28 -7.09
C SER A 282 -16.82 -6.59 -5.61
N SER A 283 -17.75 -5.96 -4.89
CA SER A 283 -17.87 -6.03 -3.43
C SER A 283 -16.66 -5.49 -2.64
N GLY A 284 -15.84 -4.63 -3.26
CA GLY A 284 -14.67 -3.99 -2.67
C GLY A 284 -14.57 -2.52 -3.08
N GLY A 285 -13.36 -1.96 -3.05
CA GLY A 285 -13.08 -0.63 -3.63
C GLY A 285 -13.60 0.57 -2.81
N SER A 286 -14.24 0.34 -1.66
CA SER A 286 -14.71 1.44 -0.81
C SER A 286 -13.58 2.35 -0.35
N LEU A 287 -12.38 1.79 -0.10
CA LEU A 287 -11.22 2.59 0.30
C LEU A 287 -10.71 3.49 -0.84
N LEU A 288 -10.78 3.04 -2.09
CA LEU A 288 -10.49 3.88 -3.25
C LEU A 288 -11.47 5.06 -3.31
N VAL A 289 -12.77 4.80 -3.14
CA VAL A 289 -13.79 5.85 -3.12
C VAL A 289 -13.55 6.84 -1.97
N ASP A 290 -13.20 6.36 -0.77
CA ASP A 290 -12.91 7.25 0.36
C ASP A 290 -11.68 8.13 0.08
N CYS A 291 -10.63 7.57 -0.54
CA CYS A 291 -9.44 8.32 -0.92
C CYS A 291 -9.69 9.34 -2.04
N LEU A 292 -10.68 9.14 -2.91
CA LEU A 292 -11.11 10.20 -3.84
C LEU A 292 -11.70 11.40 -3.09
N GLY A 293 -12.24 11.18 -1.89
CA GLY A 293 -12.71 12.24 -1.00
C GLY A 293 -11.62 12.91 -0.17
N ALA A 294 -10.34 12.53 -0.35
CA ALA A 294 -9.24 13.11 0.41
C ALA A 294 -9.11 14.62 0.15
N SER A 295 -8.63 15.38 1.13
CA SER A 295 -8.51 16.84 1.08
C SER A 295 -7.44 17.30 0.09
N ARG A 296 -6.35 16.56 0.00
CA ARG A 296 -5.16 16.86 -0.81
C ARG A 296 -5.18 16.13 -2.15
N GLU A 297 -4.71 16.83 -3.18
CA GLU A 297 -4.65 16.28 -4.55
C GLU A 297 -3.63 15.15 -4.68
N GLN A 298 -2.60 15.13 -3.84
CA GLN A 298 -1.54 14.12 -3.85
C GLN A 298 -2.06 12.71 -3.54
N GLU A 299 -3.13 12.62 -2.77
CA GLU A 299 -3.84 11.40 -2.38
C GLU A 299 -4.97 11.09 -3.38
N ARG A 300 -5.75 12.11 -3.79
CA ARG A 300 -6.86 11.93 -4.74
C ARG A 300 -6.40 11.52 -6.14
N ALA A 301 -5.39 12.20 -6.69
CA ALA A 301 -5.02 12.08 -8.09
C ALA A 301 -4.59 10.66 -8.49
N PRO A 302 -3.73 9.94 -7.73
CA PRO A 302 -3.37 8.57 -8.07
C PRO A 302 -4.56 7.62 -8.10
N VAL A 303 -5.52 7.81 -7.18
CA VAL A 303 -6.72 6.97 -7.09
C VAL A 303 -7.65 7.24 -8.26
N ARG A 304 -7.89 8.50 -8.60
CA ARG A 304 -8.66 8.86 -9.81
C ARG A 304 -8.03 8.27 -11.05
N GLN A 305 -6.71 8.37 -11.22
CA GLN A 305 -6.01 7.78 -12.36
C GLN A 305 -6.21 6.27 -12.47
N LEU A 306 -6.13 5.54 -11.35
CA LEU A 306 -6.39 4.10 -11.34
C LEU A 306 -7.85 3.79 -11.72
N LEU A 307 -8.79 4.51 -11.13
CA LEU A 307 -10.22 4.28 -11.39
C LEU A 307 -10.59 4.62 -12.84
N THR A 308 -10.09 5.72 -13.39
CA THR A 308 -10.20 6.06 -14.82
C THR A 308 -9.61 4.97 -15.69
N ARG A 309 -8.46 4.42 -15.31
CA ARG A 309 -7.83 3.33 -16.06
C ARG A 309 -8.66 2.05 -16.06
N LEU A 310 -9.33 1.74 -14.96
CA LEU A 310 -10.19 0.55 -14.83
C LEU A 310 -11.55 0.74 -15.52
N ALA A 311 -12.10 1.94 -15.48
CA ALA A 311 -13.38 2.27 -16.12
C ALA A 311 -13.26 2.49 -17.63
N GLY A 312 -12.07 2.83 -18.14
CA GLY A 312 -11.87 3.25 -19.54
C GLY A 312 -12.22 4.73 -19.79
N GLU A 313 -12.83 5.41 -18.80
CA GLU A 313 -13.19 6.82 -18.85
C GLU A 313 -13.12 7.47 -17.47
N ASP A 314 -13.05 8.80 -17.44
CA ASP A 314 -13.02 9.58 -16.21
C ASP A 314 -14.42 10.04 -15.81
N LEU A 315 -14.96 9.45 -14.74
CA LEU A 315 -16.30 9.77 -14.22
C LEU A 315 -16.32 11.05 -13.37
N GLY A 316 -15.21 11.79 -13.31
CA GLY A 316 -15.08 13.06 -12.62
C GLY A 316 -14.48 12.94 -11.21
N PRO A 317 -14.43 14.04 -10.46
CA PRO A 317 -13.74 14.09 -9.17
C PRO A 317 -14.62 13.61 -7.99
N THR A 318 -15.92 13.39 -8.19
CA THR A 318 -16.85 13.15 -7.09
C THR A 318 -16.92 11.68 -6.71
N PRO A 319 -16.77 11.31 -5.43
CA PRO A 319 -16.88 9.92 -4.98
C PRO A 319 -18.22 9.25 -5.32
N ALA A 320 -19.30 10.02 -5.47
CA ALA A 320 -20.63 9.51 -5.80
C ALA A 320 -20.69 8.77 -7.16
N ALA A 321 -20.13 9.37 -8.22
CA ALA A 321 -20.15 8.77 -9.56
C ALA A 321 -19.36 7.45 -9.59
N TRP A 322 -18.20 7.42 -8.91
CA TRP A 322 -17.39 6.21 -8.78
C TRP A 322 -18.08 5.13 -7.95
N THR A 323 -18.79 5.50 -6.89
CA THR A 323 -19.58 4.57 -6.08
C THR A 323 -20.67 3.90 -6.92
N GLU A 324 -21.39 4.69 -7.72
CA GLU A 324 -22.43 4.19 -8.61
C GLU A 324 -21.85 3.22 -9.65
N TRP A 325 -20.75 3.59 -10.31
CA TRP A 325 -20.08 2.73 -11.28
C TRP A 325 -19.56 1.42 -10.68
N ILE A 326 -18.93 1.45 -9.49
CA ILE A 326 -18.52 0.22 -8.80
C ILE A 326 -19.74 -0.68 -8.50
N ALA A 327 -20.88 -0.08 -8.16
CA ALA A 327 -22.12 -0.82 -7.94
C ALA A 327 -22.70 -1.43 -9.23
N THR A 328 -22.55 -0.79 -10.40
CA THR A 328 -23.02 -1.38 -11.67
C THR A 328 -22.19 -2.59 -12.07
N ILE A 329 -20.85 -2.50 -12.02
CA ILE A 329 -19.98 -3.63 -12.38
C ILE A 329 -20.10 -4.80 -11.40
N SER A 330 -20.51 -4.54 -10.15
CA SER A 330 -20.75 -5.60 -9.15
C SER A 330 -22.02 -6.42 -9.43
N LYS A 331 -23.03 -5.86 -10.10
CA LYS A 331 -24.32 -6.53 -10.37
C LYS A 331 -24.21 -7.57 -11.48
N ASN A 332 -23.28 -7.40 -12.41
CA ASN A 332 -23.11 -8.28 -13.58
C ASN A 332 -22.60 -9.69 -13.22
N ARG A 333 -22.21 -9.92 -11.96
CA ARG A 333 -21.73 -11.23 -11.46
C ARG A 333 -22.86 -12.21 -11.10
N GLY A 334 -24.10 -11.71 -11.00
CA GLY A 334 -25.26 -12.48 -10.52
C GLY A 334 -26.22 -12.95 -11.62
N SER A 335 -25.92 -12.69 -12.89
CA SER A 335 -26.72 -13.08 -14.07
C SER A 335 -25.98 -14.11 -14.91
#